data_AF-A0A3A5UXA2-F1
#
_entry.id   AF-A0A3A5UXA2-F1
#
_cell.length_a   1.000
_cell.length_b   1.000
_cell.length_c   1.000
_cell.angle_alpha   90.00
_cell.angle_beta   90.00
_cell.angle_gamma   90.00
#
_symmetry.space_group_name_H-M   'P 1'
#
loop_
_entity.id
_entity.type
_entity.pdbx_description
1 polymer ?
#
loop_
_entity_poly.entity_id
_entity_poly.type
_entity_poly.pdbx_seq_one_letter_code
_entity_poly.pdbx_strand_id
1 'polypeptide(L)'
;VYTPNVFLTEFIEHWPLVLLCIALYGTALLIKRDRDFIFNYWLLILPAVLLHGVILDFGFPRYSTPWMALLCVGIPAAIVHSNEEFGEFFLRWNIPSILIGILVLTSVSPLVKTTDEYGTSSEYLLEVRDGWSNIYREVGQELNESAIVVTGVDITMGLYSETPCYRYEDPEYSMLQAINKFEATHVFTQDSHYRYDIDVNSTFLFGSPIEPIQVFTSNDFTGRLWSVDHLRLEQSDWWRNSTVQINGSGVHYGDFVWLEASSDFEMLESTAIVRILELDSTLELDAAFDVLAVSPEDLLCDSEESCSSFVRSQHLDRNWAIWMTNTDL
;
A
#
# COMPACT_ATOMS: atom_id res chain seq x y z
N VAL A 1 -24.45 -26.20 -17.66
CA VAL A 1 -25.40 -27.16 -17.04
C VAL A 1 -25.61 -26.70 -15.61
N TYR A 2 -26.85 -26.42 -15.21
CA TYR A 2 -27.13 -26.03 -13.83
C TYR A 2 -26.94 -27.24 -12.93
N THR A 3 -26.00 -27.18 -11.99
CA THR A 3 -25.69 -28.29 -11.07
C THR A 3 -26.04 -27.89 -9.64
N PRO A 4 -26.22 -28.86 -8.72
CA PRO A 4 -26.44 -28.56 -7.31
C PRO A 4 -25.33 -27.67 -6.69
N ASN A 5 -24.09 -27.79 -7.17
CA ASN A 5 -22.99 -26.92 -6.74
C ASN A 5 -23.15 -25.47 -7.23
N VAL A 6 -23.60 -25.27 -8.48
CA VAL A 6 -23.88 -23.93 -9.01
C VAL A 6 -25.01 -23.29 -8.22
N PHE A 7 -26.10 -24.02 -7.96
CA PHE A 7 -27.21 -23.56 -7.12
C PHE A 7 -26.77 -23.18 -5.70
N LEU A 8 -26.00 -24.04 -5.03
CA LEU A 8 -25.51 -23.76 -3.68
C LEU A 8 -24.60 -22.54 -3.64
N THR A 9 -23.76 -22.34 -4.67
CA THR A 9 -22.86 -21.19 -4.74
C THR A 9 -23.65 -19.89 -4.92
N GLU A 10 -24.58 -19.85 -5.87
CA GLU A 10 -25.47 -18.70 -6.11
C GLU A 10 -26.36 -18.40 -4.87
N PHE A 11 -26.85 -19.45 -4.20
CA PHE A 11 -27.64 -19.30 -2.98
C PHE A 11 -26.84 -18.69 -1.84
N ILE A 12 -25.59 -19.12 -1.64
CA ILE A 12 -24.69 -18.54 -0.63
C ILE A 12 -24.38 -17.08 -0.96
N GLU A 13 -24.15 -16.75 -2.24
CA GLU A 13 -23.86 -15.39 -2.70
C GLU A 13 -25.04 -14.42 -2.45
N HIS A 14 -26.28 -14.91 -2.62
CA HIS A 14 -27.48 -14.11 -2.37
C HIS A 14 -28.00 -14.20 -0.91
N TRP A 15 -27.36 -14.97 -0.05
CA TRP A 15 -27.78 -15.15 1.35
C TRP A 15 -27.88 -13.84 2.15
N PRO A 16 -26.94 -12.87 2.02
CA PRO A 16 -27.07 -11.57 2.69
C PRO A 16 -28.35 -10.81 2.31
N LEU A 17 -28.80 -10.94 1.06
CA LEU A 17 -30.02 -10.30 0.57
C LEU A 17 -31.27 -10.97 1.17
N VAL A 18 -31.26 -12.30 1.32
CA VAL A 18 -32.31 -13.05 2.02
C VAL A 18 -32.41 -12.61 3.48
N LEU A 19 -31.27 -12.52 4.18
CA LEU A 19 -31.22 -12.05 5.56
C LEU A 19 -31.72 -10.61 5.71
N LEU A 20 -31.35 -9.72 4.78
CA LEU A 20 -31.84 -8.35 4.75
C LEU A 20 -33.36 -8.29 4.57
N CYS A 21 -33.92 -9.06 3.64
CA CYS A 21 -35.37 -9.13 3.43
C CYS A 21 -36.12 -9.60 4.69
N ILE A 22 -35.57 -10.60 5.40
CA ILE A 22 -36.15 -11.09 6.65
C ILE A 22 -36.06 -10.05 7.76
N ALA A 23 -34.94 -9.34 7.86
CA ALA A 23 -34.76 -8.27 8.82
C ALA A 23 -35.72 -7.10 8.57
N LEU A 24 -35.91 -6.70 7.30
CA LEU A 24 -36.89 -5.69 6.92
C LEU A 24 -38.32 -6.14 7.24
N TYR A 25 -38.64 -7.41 6.97
CA TYR A 25 -39.94 -7.99 7.31
C TYR A 25 -40.20 -7.95 8.82
N GLY A 26 -39.27 -8.43 9.64
CA GLY A 26 -39.44 -8.39 11.10
C GLY A 26 -39.46 -6.97 11.67
N THR A 27 -38.74 -6.04 11.04
CA THR A 27 -38.84 -4.62 11.37
C THR A 27 -40.24 -4.06 11.07
N ALA A 28 -40.86 -4.46 9.95
CA ALA A 28 -42.25 -4.09 9.64
C ALA A 28 -43.25 -4.68 10.66
N LEU A 29 -43.02 -5.90 11.14
CA LEU A 29 -43.83 -6.51 12.20
C LEU A 29 -43.71 -5.75 13.52
N LEU A 30 -42.50 -5.33 13.89
CA LEU A 30 -42.27 -4.45 15.05
C LEU A 30 -43.01 -3.11 14.89
N ILE A 31 -42.92 -2.46 13.72
CA ILE A 31 -43.61 -1.19 13.43
C ILE A 31 -45.11 -1.30 13.66
N LYS A 32 -45.70 -2.43 13.25
CA LYS A 32 -47.14 -2.69 13.41
C LYS A 32 -47.56 -2.78 14.88
N ARG A 33 -46.66 -3.21 15.77
CA ARG A 33 -46.96 -3.53 17.17
C ARG A 33 -46.54 -2.45 18.15
N ASP A 34 -45.33 -1.94 17.99
CA ASP A 34 -44.72 -1.00 18.92
C ASP A 34 -44.10 0.17 18.13
N ARG A 35 -44.98 1.10 17.76
CA ARG A 35 -44.62 2.29 16.96
C ARG A 35 -43.61 3.17 17.68
N ASP A 36 -43.71 3.29 18.99
CA ASP A 36 -42.89 4.19 19.79
C ASP A 36 -41.47 3.64 19.96
N PHE A 37 -41.32 2.32 20.14
CA PHE A 37 -40.02 1.66 20.14
C PHE A 37 -39.28 1.82 18.80
N ILE A 38 -39.98 1.59 17.70
CA ILE A 38 -39.40 1.70 16.34
C ILE A 38 -38.99 3.14 16.04
N PHE A 39 -39.83 4.13 16.36
CA PHE A 39 -39.52 5.52 16.03
C PHE A 39 -38.20 5.94 16.68
N ASN A 40 -38.00 5.57 17.94
CA ASN A 40 -36.75 5.82 18.67
C ASN A 40 -35.56 5.02 18.10
N TYR A 41 -35.77 3.76 17.72
CA TYR A 41 -34.73 2.89 17.16
C TYR A 41 -34.25 3.37 15.78
N TRP A 42 -35.18 3.69 14.87
CA TRP A 42 -34.86 4.18 13.53
C TRP A 42 -34.33 5.61 13.54
N LEU A 43 -34.70 6.45 14.51
CA LEU A 43 -34.09 7.76 14.71
C LEU A 43 -32.58 7.67 14.99
N LEU A 44 -32.12 6.56 15.59
CA LEU A 44 -30.71 6.31 15.88
C LEU A 44 -29.99 5.58 14.74
N ILE A 45 -30.66 4.66 14.06
CA ILE A 45 -30.03 3.82 13.02
C ILE A 45 -30.04 4.47 11.66
N LEU A 46 -31.10 5.18 11.26
CA LEU A 46 -31.16 5.82 9.94
C LEU A 46 -30.01 6.80 9.71
N PRO A 47 -29.63 7.66 10.68
CA PRO A 47 -28.45 8.52 10.53
C PRO A 47 -27.16 7.71 10.42
N ALA A 48 -27.03 6.61 11.16
CA ALA A 48 -25.86 5.74 11.08
C ALA A 48 -25.77 5.05 9.71
N VAL A 49 -26.89 4.55 9.16
CA VAL A 49 -26.96 3.98 7.80
C VAL A 49 -26.58 5.01 6.74
N LEU A 50 -27.12 6.24 6.82
CA LEU A 50 -26.80 7.30 5.86
C LEU A 50 -25.33 7.74 5.97
N LEU A 51 -24.85 7.96 7.19
CA LEU A 51 -23.48 8.38 7.42
C LEU A 51 -22.50 7.30 6.92
N HIS A 52 -22.73 6.04 7.29
CA HIS A 52 -21.80 4.95 7.02
C HIS A 52 -21.93 4.36 5.61
N GLY A 53 -23.14 4.37 5.05
CA GLY A 53 -23.44 3.79 3.74
C GLY A 53 -23.44 4.76 2.57
N VAL A 54 -23.55 6.07 2.81
CA VAL A 54 -23.67 7.08 1.73
C VAL A 54 -22.63 8.19 1.84
N ILE A 55 -22.35 8.71 3.05
CA ILE A 55 -21.47 9.87 3.23
C ILE A 55 -20.00 9.46 3.33
N LEU A 56 -19.71 8.41 4.10
CA LEU A 56 -18.33 8.03 4.44
C LEU A 56 -17.69 7.05 3.44
N ASP A 57 -18.47 6.21 2.73
CA ASP A 57 -18.03 5.34 1.62
C ASP A 57 -16.60 4.73 1.70
N PHE A 58 -16.18 4.26 2.90
CA PHE A 58 -14.81 3.72 3.12
C PHE A 58 -14.71 2.18 2.98
N GLY A 59 -15.68 1.53 2.33
CA GLY A 59 -15.63 0.08 2.04
C GLY A 59 -16.12 -0.87 3.14
N PHE A 60 -16.10 -2.17 2.80
CA PHE A 60 -16.97 -3.24 3.34
C PHE A 60 -16.75 -3.68 4.82
N PRO A 61 -15.55 -3.62 5.45
CA PRO A 61 -15.42 -4.13 6.83
C PRO A 61 -15.77 -3.11 7.92
N ARG A 62 -15.61 -1.80 7.67
CA ARG A 62 -15.66 -0.79 8.76
C ARG A 62 -17.07 -0.38 9.18
N TYR A 63 -18.08 -0.70 8.38
CA TYR A 63 -19.43 -0.14 8.50
C TYR A 63 -20.57 -1.16 8.52
N SER A 64 -20.28 -2.38 8.96
CA SER A 64 -21.30 -3.40 9.20
C SER A 64 -22.21 -3.05 10.38
N THR A 65 -21.85 -2.11 11.26
CA THR A 65 -22.57 -1.81 12.51
C THR A 65 -24.06 -1.48 12.33
N PRO A 66 -24.48 -0.58 11.39
CA PRO A 66 -25.89 -0.28 11.20
C PRO A 66 -26.67 -1.47 10.60
N TRP A 67 -26.03 -2.22 9.70
CA TRP A 67 -26.60 -3.43 9.10
C TRP A 67 -26.76 -4.54 10.13
N MET A 68 -25.75 -4.72 10.97
CA MET A 68 -25.73 -5.69 12.06
C MET A 68 -26.80 -5.35 13.10
N ALA A 69 -27.00 -4.07 13.43
CA ALA A 69 -28.12 -3.64 14.27
C ALA A 69 -29.48 -3.99 13.63
N LEU A 70 -29.67 -3.71 12.33
CA LEU A 70 -30.90 -4.07 11.61
C LEU A 70 -31.14 -5.59 11.61
N LEU A 71 -30.11 -6.40 11.37
CA LEU A 71 -30.20 -7.87 11.41
C LEU A 71 -30.50 -8.37 12.83
N CYS A 72 -29.84 -7.83 13.85
CA CYS A 72 -29.99 -8.22 15.26
C CYS A 72 -31.35 -7.89 15.86
N VAL A 73 -32.10 -6.93 15.31
CA VAL A 73 -33.46 -6.60 15.77
C VAL A 73 -34.52 -7.14 14.83
N GLY A 74 -34.31 -6.99 13.52
CA GLY A 74 -35.24 -7.41 12.49
C GLY A 74 -35.40 -8.93 12.41
N ILE A 75 -34.33 -9.71 12.47
CA ILE A 75 -34.43 -11.18 12.38
C ILE A 75 -35.17 -11.75 13.61
N PRO A 76 -34.81 -11.42 14.86
CA PRO A 76 -35.57 -11.88 16.02
C PRO A 76 -37.02 -11.46 16.00
N ALA A 77 -37.33 -10.24 15.55
CA ALA A 77 -38.71 -9.80 15.39
C ALA A 77 -39.50 -10.62 14.37
N ALA A 78 -38.87 -10.98 13.24
CA ALA A 78 -39.47 -11.88 12.26
C ALA A 78 -39.73 -13.27 12.86
N ILE A 79 -38.78 -13.79 13.63
CA ILE A 79 -38.89 -15.09 14.31
C ILE A 79 -40.04 -15.08 15.33
N VAL A 80 -40.09 -14.07 16.20
CA VAL A 80 -41.05 -14.02 17.32
C VAL A 80 -42.46 -13.68 16.85
N HIS A 81 -42.60 -12.71 15.94
CA HIS A 81 -43.92 -12.15 15.61
C HIS A 81 -44.57 -12.74 14.36
N SER A 82 -43.84 -13.51 13.53
CA SER A 82 -44.43 -14.09 12.32
C SER A 82 -45.54 -15.11 12.62
N ASN A 83 -45.41 -15.89 13.69
CA ASN A 83 -46.42 -16.86 14.13
C ASN A 83 -47.81 -16.25 14.32
N GLU A 84 -47.88 -14.96 14.68
CA GLU A 84 -49.11 -14.26 14.99
C GLU A 84 -49.75 -13.59 13.76
N GLU A 85 -49.03 -13.52 12.63
CA GLU A 85 -49.56 -12.98 11.36
C GLU A 85 -50.20 -14.06 10.48
N PHE A 86 -49.79 -15.31 10.65
CA PHE A 86 -50.39 -16.44 9.95
C PHE A 86 -51.61 -16.93 10.73
N GLY A 87 -52.79 -16.94 10.09
CA GLY A 87 -54.04 -17.36 10.73
C GLY A 87 -53.99 -18.79 11.31
N GLU A 88 -54.96 -19.14 12.16
CA GLU A 88 -55.00 -20.41 12.93
C GLU A 88 -54.73 -21.68 12.12
N PHE A 89 -55.05 -21.66 10.81
CA PHE A 89 -54.77 -22.75 9.88
C PHE A 89 -53.27 -23.09 9.76
N PHE A 90 -52.41 -22.08 9.69
CA PHE A 90 -50.95 -22.26 9.52
C PHE A 90 -50.24 -22.52 10.85
N LEU A 91 -50.75 -21.94 11.95
CA LEU A 91 -50.29 -22.21 13.32
C LEU A 91 -50.39 -23.69 13.70
N ARG A 92 -51.44 -24.38 13.25
CA ARG A 92 -51.63 -25.83 13.48
C ARG A 92 -50.52 -26.71 12.88
N TRP A 93 -49.78 -26.21 11.90
CA TRP A 93 -48.80 -26.99 11.15
C TRP A 93 -47.34 -26.71 11.58
N ASN A 94 -47.12 -25.89 12.62
CA ASN A 94 -45.77 -25.48 13.06
C ASN A 94 -44.87 -24.92 11.94
N ILE A 95 -45.48 -24.45 10.83
CA ILE A 95 -44.77 -24.01 9.63
C ILE A 95 -43.75 -22.89 9.94
N PRO A 96 -44.07 -21.88 10.77
CA PRO A 96 -43.10 -20.83 11.05
C PRO A 96 -41.88 -21.36 11.82
N SER A 97 -42.07 -22.27 12.79
CA SER A 97 -40.97 -22.92 13.50
C SER A 97 -40.07 -23.76 12.57
N ILE A 98 -40.66 -24.42 11.57
CA ILE A 98 -39.91 -25.15 10.54
C ILE A 98 -39.11 -24.18 9.67
N LEU A 99 -39.70 -23.06 9.25
CA LEU A 99 -39.01 -22.02 8.46
C LEU A 99 -37.87 -21.37 9.23
N ILE A 100 -38.03 -21.13 10.53
CA ILE A 100 -36.96 -20.65 11.43
C ILE A 100 -35.84 -21.69 11.52
N GLY A 101 -36.18 -22.97 11.67
CA GLY A 101 -35.20 -24.06 11.67
C GLY A 101 -34.42 -24.14 10.36
N ILE A 102 -35.11 -24.01 9.22
CA ILE A 102 -34.49 -23.94 7.89
C ILE A 102 -33.56 -22.72 7.82
N LEU A 103 -34.02 -21.54 8.21
CA LEU A 103 -33.22 -20.30 8.20
C LEU A 103 -31.92 -20.43 9.00
N VAL A 104 -31.99 -21.00 10.21
CA VAL A 104 -30.82 -21.22 11.05
C VAL A 104 -29.87 -22.23 10.40
N LEU A 105 -30.39 -23.37 9.93
CA LEU A 105 -29.59 -24.41 9.27
C LEU A 105 -28.93 -23.92 7.99
N THR A 106 -29.64 -23.15 7.16
CA THR A 106 -29.11 -22.62 5.91
C THR A 106 -28.13 -21.46 6.13
N SER A 107 -28.11 -20.84 7.32
CA SER A 107 -27.14 -19.79 7.66
C SER A 107 -25.77 -20.34 8.09
N VAL A 108 -25.69 -21.61 8.53
CA VAL A 108 -24.43 -22.19 9.05
C VAL A 108 -23.37 -22.26 7.97
N SER A 109 -23.71 -22.76 6.78
CA SER A 109 -22.73 -22.96 5.70
C SER A 109 -22.14 -21.65 5.15
N PRO A 110 -22.95 -20.61 4.83
CA PRO A 110 -22.43 -19.28 4.49
C PRO A 110 -21.51 -18.72 5.59
N LEU A 111 -21.91 -18.82 6.86
CA LEU A 111 -21.15 -18.28 7.98
C LEU A 111 -19.78 -18.97 8.14
N VAL A 112 -19.74 -20.30 8.04
CA VAL A 112 -18.48 -21.07 8.08
C VAL A 112 -17.56 -20.66 6.92
N LYS A 113 -18.09 -20.62 5.70
CA LYS A 113 -17.31 -20.23 4.51
C LYS A 113 -16.74 -18.83 4.63
N THR A 114 -17.57 -17.87 5.05
CA THR A 114 -17.14 -16.49 5.28
C THR A 114 -16.09 -16.40 6.39
N THR A 115 -16.21 -17.21 7.45
CA THR A 115 -15.22 -17.24 8.54
C THR A 115 -13.88 -17.79 8.06
N ASP A 116 -13.86 -18.85 7.25
CA ASP A 116 -12.61 -19.40 6.68
C ASP A 116 -11.94 -18.41 5.71
N GLU A 117 -12.72 -17.74 4.86
CA GLU A 117 -12.23 -16.71 3.93
C GLU A 117 -11.64 -15.50 4.68
N TYR A 118 -12.32 -15.02 5.74
CA TYR A 118 -11.76 -13.96 6.58
C TYR A 118 -10.59 -14.44 7.43
N GLY A 119 -10.56 -15.69 7.87
CA GLY A 119 -9.44 -16.27 8.61
C GLY A 119 -8.15 -16.21 7.80
N THR A 120 -8.18 -16.78 6.60
CA THR A 120 -7.04 -16.76 5.67
C THR A 120 -6.63 -15.35 5.26
N SER A 121 -7.58 -14.46 4.95
CA SER A 121 -7.26 -13.06 4.64
C SER A 121 -6.68 -12.31 5.85
N SER A 122 -7.16 -12.61 7.06
CA SER A 122 -6.66 -11.97 8.29
C SER A 122 -5.27 -12.46 8.64
N GLU A 123 -4.98 -13.75 8.48
CA GLU A 123 -3.64 -14.32 8.67
C GLU A 123 -2.63 -13.65 7.73
N TYR A 124 -2.95 -13.54 6.45
CA TYR A 124 -2.12 -12.83 5.48
C TYR A 124 -1.89 -11.36 5.86
N LEU A 125 -2.95 -10.64 6.26
CA LEU A 125 -2.82 -9.24 6.70
C LEU A 125 -1.98 -9.09 7.97
N LEU A 126 -2.06 -10.05 8.89
CA LEU A 126 -1.23 -10.06 10.10
C LEU A 126 0.23 -10.32 9.75
N GLU A 127 0.52 -11.28 8.85
CA GLU A 127 1.87 -11.57 8.38
C GLU A 127 2.51 -10.36 7.67
N VAL A 128 1.76 -9.69 6.78
CA VAL A 128 2.19 -8.45 6.12
C VAL A 128 2.53 -7.37 7.14
N ARG A 129 1.67 -7.17 8.15
CA ARG A 129 1.89 -6.17 9.19
C ARG A 129 3.05 -6.50 10.10
N ASP A 130 3.20 -7.77 10.46
CA ASP A 130 4.30 -8.24 11.29
C ASP A 130 5.64 -8.01 10.58
N GLY A 131 5.75 -8.42 9.30
CA GLY A 131 6.93 -8.21 8.47
C GLY A 131 7.34 -6.74 8.37
N TRP A 132 6.41 -5.85 8.01
CA TRP A 132 6.70 -4.42 7.95
C TRP A 132 7.02 -3.80 9.32
N SER A 133 6.32 -4.22 10.38
CA SER A 133 6.58 -3.69 11.73
C SER A 133 7.97 -4.07 12.25
N ASN A 134 8.47 -5.26 11.90
CA ASN A 134 9.84 -5.68 12.24
C ASN A 134 10.86 -4.81 11.50
N ILE A 135 10.68 -4.61 10.19
CA ILE A 135 11.53 -3.72 9.39
C ILE A 135 11.53 -2.30 9.96
N TYR A 136 10.36 -1.71 10.23
CA TYR A 136 10.29 -0.33 10.74
C TYR A 136 10.97 -0.18 12.11
N ARG A 137 10.87 -1.20 12.98
CA ARG A 137 11.56 -1.19 14.27
C ARG A 137 13.08 -1.25 14.10
N GLU A 138 13.58 -2.04 13.15
CA GLU A 138 15.01 -2.10 12.84
C GLU A 138 15.50 -0.79 12.24
N VAL A 139 14.74 -0.18 11.32
CA VAL A 139 15.05 1.15 10.79
C VAL A 139 15.16 2.18 11.92
N GLY A 140 14.25 2.15 12.90
CA GLY A 140 14.32 3.02 14.07
C GLY A 140 15.59 2.87 14.92
N GLN A 141 16.26 1.71 14.87
CA GLN A 141 17.52 1.49 15.60
C GLN A 141 18.73 2.10 14.89
N GLU A 142 18.65 2.25 13.56
CA GLU A 142 19.71 2.88 12.75
C GLU A 142 19.59 4.42 12.72
N LEU A 143 18.40 4.95 13.00
CA LEU A 143 18.13 6.38 12.95
C LEU A 143 18.51 7.10 14.25
N ASN A 144 18.97 8.35 14.12
CA ASN A 144 19.24 9.22 15.26
C ASN A 144 17.96 9.94 15.74
N GLU A 145 17.99 10.52 16.95
CA GLU A 145 16.83 11.21 17.55
C GLU A 145 16.35 12.43 16.75
N SER A 146 17.21 13.01 15.90
CA SER A 146 16.89 14.15 15.03
C SER A 146 16.37 13.73 13.65
N ALA A 147 16.27 12.43 13.38
CA ALA A 147 15.89 11.94 12.07
C ALA A 147 14.44 12.31 11.76
N ILE A 148 14.22 12.75 10.53
CA ILE A 148 12.92 12.92 9.92
C ILE A 148 12.91 12.08 8.65
N VAL A 149 11.93 11.17 8.56
CA VAL A 149 11.82 10.21 7.45
C VAL A 149 10.61 10.58 6.59
N VAL A 150 10.77 10.49 5.27
CA VAL A 150 9.66 10.48 4.32
C VAL A 150 9.50 9.11 3.68
N THR A 151 8.26 8.66 3.49
CA THR A 151 7.95 7.35 2.91
C THR A 151 6.68 7.38 2.05
N GLY A 152 6.52 6.44 1.13
CA GLY A 152 5.39 6.39 0.23
C GLY A 152 4.10 5.90 0.88
N VAL A 153 4.16 4.83 1.65
CA VAL A 153 2.95 4.12 2.10
C VAL A 153 2.64 4.43 3.53
N ASP A 154 3.47 4.01 4.47
CA ASP A 154 2.99 3.74 5.80
C ASP A 154 3.53 4.72 6.82
N ILE A 155 2.74 5.74 7.16
CA ILE A 155 3.05 6.63 8.28
C ILE A 155 3.09 5.89 9.62
N THR A 156 2.56 4.65 9.70
CA THR A 156 2.73 3.83 10.90
C THR A 156 4.17 3.39 11.10
N MET A 157 5.04 3.53 10.10
CA MET A 157 6.49 3.46 10.29
C MET A 157 6.91 4.31 11.49
N GLY A 158 6.44 5.56 11.59
CA GLY A 158 6.83 6.45 12.68
C GLY A 158 6.36 5.99 14.07
N LEU A 159 5.35 5.12 14.14
CA LEU A 159 4.95 4.49 15.40
C LEU A 159 5.95 3.41 15.83
N TYR A 160 6.44 2.60 14.89
CA TYR A 160 7.33 1.47 15.20
C TYR A 160 8.81 1.85 15.23
N SER A 161 9.21 2.84 14.43
CA SER A 161 10.56 3.40 14.43
C SER A 161 10.77 4.48 15.47
N GLU A 162 9.70 4.90 16.16
CA GLU A 162 9.70 6.03 17.11
C GLU A 162 10.26 7.34 16.51
N THR A 163 10.20 7.48 15.18
CA THR A 163 10.78 8.60 14.42
C THR A 163 9.68 9.40 13.72
N PRO A 164 9.77 10.74 13.63
CA PRO A 164 8.88 11.53 12.79
C PRO A 164 8.87 11.02 11.34
N CYS A 165 7.74 10.46 10.91
CA CYS A 165 7.54 9.96 9.55
C CYS A 165 6.41 10.71 8.84
N TYR A 166 6.70 11.16 7.63
CA TYR A 166 5.75 11.85 6.77
C TYR A 166 5.57 11.12 5.45
N ARG A 167 4.41 11.34 4.84
CA ARG A 167 4.10 10.75 3.54
C ARG A 167 4.28 11.77 2.44
N TYR A 168 4.87 11.36 1.32
CA TYR A 168 4.79 12.17 0.11
C TYR A 168 3.40 12.08 -0.57
N GLU A 169 2.96 13.18 -1.16
CA GLU A 169 1.56 13.38 -1.58
C GLU A 169 1.32 13.17 -3.09
N ASP A 170 2.26 13.56 -3.95
CA ASP A 170 2.11 13.64 -5.41
C ASP A 170 3.03 12.66 -6.13
N PRO A 171 2.59 11.79 -7.06
CA PRO A 171 3.48 10.83 -7.73
C PRO A 171 4.60 11.42 -8.59
N GLU A 172 4.47 12.61 -9.17
CA GLU A 172 5.46 13.14 -10.15
C GLU A 172 6.71 13.73 -9.48
N TYR A 173 6.54 14.40 -8.32
CA TYR A 173 7.64 15.06 -7.59
C TYR A 173 7.56 14.81 -6.08
N SER A 174 6.99 13.68 -5.70
CA SER A 174 6.62 13.30 -4.32
C SER A 174 7.75 13.55 -3.32
N MET A 175 8.93 13.05 -3.67
CA MET A 175 10.01 12.83 -2.72
C MET A 175 10.72 14.14 -2.46
N LEU A 176 11.11 14.86 -3.51
CA LEU A 176 11.76 16.15 -3.38
C LEU A 176 10.88 17.19 -2.68
N GLN A 177 9.59 17.23 -3.02
CA GLN A 177 8.65 18.13 -2.35
C GLN A 177 8.50 17.76 -0.88
N ALA A 178 8.42 16.47 -0.54
CA ALA A 178 8.32 16.02 0.85
C ALA A 178 9.61 16.29 1.63
N ILE A 179 10.79 16.06 1.03
CA ILE A 179 12.10 16.39 1.62
C ILE A 179 12.13 17.88 1.98
N ASN A 180 11.79 18.77 1.05
CA ASN A 180 11.79 20.21 1.30
C ASN A 180 10.70 20.66 2.29
N LYS A 181 9.50 20.09 2.21
CA LYS A 181 8.35 20.47 3.06
C LYS A 181 8.56 20.10 4.52
N PHE A 182 9.16 18.93 4.77
CA PHE A 182 9.32 18.36 6.10
C PHE A 182 10.75 18.44 6.61
N GLU A 183 11.66 19.03 5.83
CA GLU A 183 13.11 19.06 6.13
C GLU A 183 13.63 17.65 6.42
N ALA A 184 13.24 16.70 5.56
CA ALA A 184 13.52 15.28 5.79
C ALA A 184 15.03 15.03 5.68
N THR A 185 15.53 14.21 6.60
CA THR A 185 16.92 13.74 6.63
C THR A 185 17.08 12.38 5.95
N HIS A 186 15.99 11.62 5.83
CA HIS A 186 15.99 10.26 5.33
C HIS A 186 14.75 9.99 4.48
N VAL A 187 14.89 9.02 3.57
CA VAL A 187 13.79 8.47 2.77
C VAL A 187 13.74 6.97 3.01
N PHE A 188 12.53 6.42 3.10
CA PHE A 188 12.32 4.97 3.20
C PHE A 188 11.41 4.48 2.08
N THR A 189 11.91 3.55 1.28
CA THR A 189 11.20 2.94 0.14
C THR A 189 10.92 1.46 0.36
N GLN A 190 9.93 0.93 -0.36
CA GLN A 190 9.42 -0.43 -0.19
C GLN A 190 9.31 -1.14 -1.54
N ASP A 191 9.69 -2.42 -1.60
CA ASP A 191 9.60 -3.18 -2.85
C ASP A 191 8.25 -3.78 -3.14
N SER A 192 7.44 -3.94 -2.10
CA SER A 192 6.08 -4.44 -2.22
C SER A 192 5.12 -3.53 -1.50
N HIS A 193 3.87 -3.54 -1.94
CA HIS A 193 2.81 -2.72 -1.37
C HIS A 193 3.13 -1.20 -1.36
N TYR A 194 4.10 -0.77 -2.18
CA TYR A 194 4.50 0.63 -2.32
C TYR A 194 3.37 1.48 -2.89
N ARG A 195 3.45 2.79 -2.66
CA ARG A 195 2.37 3.70 -3.04
C ARG A 195 2.49 4.14 -4.48
N TYR A 196 3.71 4.39 -4.95
CA TYR A 196 4.00 4.89 -6.29
C TYR A 196 5.21 4.17 -6.86
N ASP A 197 5.24 3.97 -8.18
CA ASP A 197 6.32 3.23 -8.86
C ASP A 197 7.72 3.83 -8.65
N ILE A 198 7.80 5.09 -8.19
CA ILE A 198 9.06 5.74 -7.79
C ILE A 198 9.77 5.03 -6.64
N ASP A 199 9.05 4.28 -5.80
CA ASP A 199 9.61 3.51 -4.68
C ASP A 199 10.53 2.37 -5.14
N VAL A 200 10.38 1.94 -6.40
CA VAL A 200 11.13 0.82 -7.02
C VAL A 200 11.82 1.21 -8.32
N ASN A 201 11.70 2.47 -8.75
CA ASN A 201 12.33 2.95 -9.98
C ASN A 201 13.79 3.29 -9.71
N SER A 202 14.70 2.39 -10.07
CA SER A 202 16.14 2.54 -9.87
C SER A 202 16.69 3.87 -10.41
N THR A 203 16.34 4.24 -11.64
CA THR A 203 16.84 5.47 -12.25
C THR A 203 16.38 6.71 -11.48
N PHE A 204 15.12 6.73 -11.04
CA PHE A 204 14.58 7.82 -10.22
C PHE A 204 15.29 7.90 -8.87
N LEU A 205 15.44 6.77 -8.16
CA LEU A 205 16.01 6.72 -6.82
C LEU A 205 17.49 7.11 -6.83
N PHE A 206 18.28 6.55 -7.74
CA PHE A 206 19.70 6.85 -7.83
C PHE A 206 19.99 8.27 -8.33
N GLY A 207 19.09 8.86 -9.12
CA GLY A 207 19.19 10.26 -9.55
C GLY A 207 18.51 11.28 -8.61
N SER A 208 17.80 10.81 -7.59
CA SER A 208 17.24 11.66 -6.54
C SER A 208 18.34 12.07 -5.55
N PRO A 209 18.19 13.18 -4.81
CA PRO A 209 19.21 13.66 -3.86
C PRO A 209 19.22 12.82 -2.57
N ILE A 210 19.40 11.52 -2.74
CA ILE A 210 19.41 10.51 -1.69
C ILE A 210 20.54 9.51 -1.93
N GLU A 211 21.12 9.01 -0.85
CA GLU A 211 22.23 8.06 -0.87
C GLU A 211 21.85 6.78 -0.12
N PRO A 212 22.15 5.59 -0.66
CA PRO A 212 21.93 4.31 0.01
C PRO A 212 22.54 4.26 1.42
N ILE A 213 21.78 3.73 2.39
CA ILE A 213 22.30 3.43 3.73
C ILE A 213 22.28 1.92 3.96
N GLN A 214 21.09 1.33 3.95
CA GLN A 214 20.91 -0.07 4.37
C GLN A 214 19.61 -0.66 3.82
N VAL A 215 19.68 -1.96 3.51
CA VAL A 215 18.54 -2.80 3.18
C VAL A 215 18.05 -3.51 4.45
N PHE A 216 16.73 -3.53 4.64
CA PHE A 216 16.07 -4.23 5.74
C PHE A 216 15.15 -5.29 5.16
N THR A 217 15.25 -6.52 5.67
CA THR A 217 14.44 -7.64 5.22
C THR A 217 13.78 -8.36 6.39
N SER A 218 12.50 -8.67 6.25
CA SER A 218 11.76 -9.50 7.20
C SER A 218 10.70 -10.29 6.43
N ASN A 219 10.71 -11.61 6.57
CA ASN A 219 9.89 -12.51 5.75
C ASN A 219 10.15 -12.25 4.25
N ASP A 220 9.09 -12.04 3.46
CA ASP A 220 9.17 -11.72 2.03
C ASP A 220 9.13 -10.19 1.76
N PHE A 221 9.37 -9.36 2.77
CA PHE A 221 9.35 -7.90 2.65
C PHE A 221 10.75 -7.33 2.69
N THR A 222 11.01 -6.39 1.78
CA THR A 222 12.27 -5.64 1.67
C THR A 222 11.97 -4.15 1.65
N GLY A 223 12.66 -3.41 2.51
CA GLY A 223 12.65 -1.96 2.52
C GLY A 223 14.08 -1.41 2.49
N ARG A 224 14.23 -0.21 1.94
CA ARG A 224 15.53 0.47 1.81
C ARG A 224 15.49 1.81 2.47
N LEU A 225 16.51 2.06 3.29
CA LEU A 225 16.74 3.34 3.92
C LEU A 225 17.78 4.13 3.13
N TRP A 226 17.47 5.39 2.88
CA TRP A 226 18.29 6.33 2.15
C TRP A 226 18.51 7.57 3.01
N SER A 227 19.71 8.14 2.96
CA SER A 227 20.02 9.45 3.55
C SER A 227 19.76 10.54 2.52
N VAL A 228 19.32 11.72 2.95
CA VAL A 228 19.22 12.88 2.05
C VAL A 228 20.59 13.53 1.90
N ASP A 229 21.06 13.66 0.67
CA ASP A 229 22.30 14.40 0.37
C ASP A 229 21.95 15.86 0.09
N HIS A 230 22.35 16.75 1.00
CA HIS A 230 22.05 18.17 0.92
C HIS A 230 22.75 18.88 -0.25
N LEU A 231 23.94 18.44 -0.65
CA LEU A 231 24.65 19.01 -1.79
C LEU A 231 23.89 18.68 -3.08
N ARG A 232 23.51 17.41 -3.25
CA ARG A 232 22.69 16.97 -4.39
C ARG A 232 21.31 17.63 -4.37
N LEU A 233 20.75 17.87 -3.18
CA LEU A 233 19.48 18.56 -2.99
C LEU A 233 19.54 20.01 -3.50
N GLU A 234 20.61 20.74 -3.20
CA GLU A 234 20.83 22.11 -3.70
C GLU A 234 20.93 22.16 -5.23
N GLN A 235 21.51 21.12 -5.84
CA GLN A 235 21.62 20.99 -7.30
C GLN A 235 20.35 20.44 -7.98
N SER A 236 19.37 19.94 -7.22
CA SER A 236 18.21 19.19 -7.75
C SER A 236 17.34 19.99 -8.72
N ASP A 237 17.20 21.31 -8.50
CA ASP A 237 16.47 22.20 -9.41
C ASP A 237 17.18 22.33 -10.77
N TRP A 238 18.51 22.36 -10.78
CA TRP A 238 19.29 22.44 -12.02
C TRP A 238 19.21 21.12 -12.80
N TRP A 239 19.40 20.00 -12.12
CA TRP A 239 19.31 18.66 -12.74
C TRP A 239 17.94 18.37 -13.33
N ARG A 240 16.86 18.78 -12.65
CA ARG A 240 15.49 18.65 -13.17
C ARG A 240 15.21 19.46 -14.44
N ASN A 241 15.91 20.59 -14.62
CA ASN A 241 15.77 21.44 -15.80
C ASN A 241 16.80 21.11 -16.89
N SER A 242 17.66 20.15 -16.63
CA SER A 242 18.71 19.70 -17.54
C SER A 242 18.31 18.39 -18.20
N THR A 243 18.83 18.14 -19.40
CA THR A 243 18.57 16.88 -20.10
C THR A 243 19.85 16.44 -20.78
N VAL A 244 20.33 15.28 -20.38
CA VAL A 244 21.49 14.63 -21.00
C VAL A 244 21.04 13.92 -22.27
N GLN A 245 21.75 14.18 -23.38
CA GLN A 245 21.49 13.48 -24.63
C GLN A 245 22.21 12.12 -24.63
N ILE A 246 21.43 11.04 -24.62
CA ILE A 246 21.93 9.66 -24.72
C ILE A 246 21.95 9.24 -26.20
N ASN A 247 23.12 8.80 -26.65
CA ASN A 247 23.39 8.23 -27.96
C ASN A 247 23.40 6.70 -27.84
N GLY A 248 22.24 6.05 -28.05
CA GLY A 248 22.09 4.60 -27.92
C GLY A 248 20.91 4.22 -27.04
N SER A 249 21.12 3.25 -26.17
CA SER A 249 20.15 2.74 -25.18
C SER A 249 20.59 3.10 -23.76
N GLY A 250 19.70 3.73 -23.02
CA GLY A 250 19.98 4.22 -21.67
C GLY A 250 18.86 5.11 -21.14
N VAL A 251 18.94 5.47 -19.87
CA VAL A 251 18.01 6.40 -19.22
C VAL A 251 18.75 7.36 -18.30
N HIS A 252 18.22 8.56 -18.15
CA HIS A 252 18.76 9.62 -17.31
C HIS A 252 17.66 10.19 -16.42
N TYR A 253 17.99 10.41 -15.16
CA TYR A 253 17.16 11.16 -14.22
C TYR A 253 18.06 11.88 -13.23
N GLY A 254 17.75 13.15 -12.92
CA GLY A 254 18.53 13.93 -11.97
C GLY A 254 19.99 14.02 -12.42
N ASP A 255 20.90 13.62 -11.55
CA ASP A 255 22.34 13.57 -11.79
C ASP A 255 22.85 12.17 -12.19
N PHE A 256 21.93 11.23 -12.42
CA PHE A 256 22.22 9.83 -12.70
C PHE A 256 21.94 9.47 -14.16
N VAL A 257 22.87 8.71 -14.76
CA VAL A 257 22.74 8.14 -16.11
C VAL A 257 23.02 6.64 -16.04
N TRP A 258 22.10 5.86 -16.58
CA TRP A 258 22.33 4.45 -16.90
C TRP A 258 22.46 4.25 -18.42
N LEU A 259 23.45 3.47 -18.82
CA LEU A 259 23.77 3.16 -20.22
C LEU A 259 23.94 1.66 -20.42
N GLU A 260 23.37 1.15 -21.51
CA GLU A 260 23.69 -0.19 -22.00
C GLU A 260 25.00 -0.18 -22.80
N ALA A 261 25.61 -1.36 -22.93
CA ALA A 261 26.75 -1.58 -23.80
C ALA A 261 26.51 -1.01 -25.21
N SER A 262 27.55 -0.41 -25.75
CA SER A 262 27.64 0.33 -27.01
C SER A 262 26.90 1.67 -27.04
N SER A 263 26.44 2.15 -25.89
CA SER A 263 25.78 3.44 -25.74
C SER A 263 26.71 4.48 -25.12
N ASP A 264 26.38 5.73 -25.38
CA ASP A 264 27.17 6.90 -25.03
C ASP A 264 26.21 8.04 -24.63
N PHE A 265 26.71 9.12 -24.04
CA PHE A 265 25.98 10.34 -23.78
C PHE A 265 26.91 11.56 -23.84
N GLU A 266 26.32 12.71 -24.16
CA GLU A 266 27.01 14.00 -24.20
C GLU A 266 26.98 14.63 -22.80
N MET A 267 28.18 14.88 -22.25
CA MET A 267 28.33 15.61 -20.99
C MET A 267 27.78 17.03 -21.13
N LEU A 268 27.05 17.48 -20.11
CA LEU A 268 26.60 18.86 -20.02
C LEU A 268 27.78 19.79 -19.69
N GLU A 269 27.67 21.06 -20.06
CA GLU A 269 28.63 22.06 -19.62
C GLU A 269 28.60 22.17 -18.08
N SER A 270 29.77 22.37 -17.47
CA SER A 270 29.93 22.51 -16.02
C SER A 270 29.46 21.32 -15.20
N THR A 271 29.59 20.10 -15.74
CA THR A 271 29.42 18.86 -14.97
C THR A 271 30.66 17.99 -15.00
N ALA A 272 30.82 17.21 -13.94
CA ALA A 272 31.86 16.20 -13.83
C ALA A 272 31.24 14.86 -13.39
N ILE A 273 31.88 13.76 -13.79
CA ILE A 273 31.52 12.43 -13.30
C ILE A 273 32.16 12.23 -11.93
N VAL A 274 31.37 11.79 -10.96
CA VAL A 274 31.83 11.57 -9.58
C VAL A 274 31.78 10.11 -9.17
N ARG A 275 30.93 9.28 -9.78
CA ARG A 275 30.95 7.83 -9.53
C ARG A 275 30.64 7.06 -10.80
N ILE A 276 31.30 5.91 -10.95
CA ILE A 276 31.03 4.96 -12.04
C ILE A 276 30.95 3.56 -11.47
N LEU A 277 29.87 2.86 -11.82
CA LEU A 277 29.64 1.46 -11.53
C LEU A 277 29.50 0.67 -12.83
N GLU A 278 30.30 -0.39 -12.99
CA GLU A 278 30.11 -1.38 -14.05
C GLU A 278 29.02 -2.37 -13.65
N LEU A 279 28.10 -2.69 -14.56
CA LEU A 279 27.07 -3.70 -14.34
C LEU A 279 27.17 -4.80 -15.40
N ASP A 280 27.02 -6.06 -14.98
CA ASP A 280 27.01 -7.22 -15.87
C ASP A 280 25.66 -7.37 -16.62
N SER A 281 24.61 -6.73 -16.12
CA SER A 281 23.23 -6.85 -16.62
C SER A 281 22.52 -5.49 -16.63
N THR A 282 21.19 -5.49 -16.74
CA THR A 282 20.35 -4.30 -16.63
C THR A 282 20.46 -3.65 -15.26
N LEU A 283 20.02 -2.39 -15.13
CA LEU A 283 20.00 -1.69 -13.84
C LEU A 283 19.02 -2.34 -12.86
N GLU A 284 19.54 -3.17 -11.96
CA GLU A 284 18.79 -3.75 -10.83
C GLU A 284 19.02 -2.90 -9.58
N LEU A 285 17.92 -2.58 -8.88
CA LEU A 285 17.96 -1.73 -7.69
C LEU A 285 18.87 -2.32 -6.61
N ASP A 286 18.73 -3.62 -6.32
CA ASP A 286 19.52 -4.32 -5.30
C ASP A 286 21.02 -4.28 -5.60
N ALA A 287 21.40 -4.67 -6.82
CA ALA A 287 22.81 -4.76 -7.21
C ALA A 287 23.55 -3.43 -7.06
N ALA A 288 22.95 -2.34 -7.54
CA ALA A 288 23.56 -1.01 -7.41
C ALA A 288 23.48 -0.46 -5.97
N PHE A 289 22.40 -0.75 -5.23
CA PHE A 289 22.26 -0.32 -3.84
C PHE A 289 23.31 -0.97 -2.95
N ASP A 290 23.52 -2.28 -3.08
CA ASP A 290 24.49 -3.02 -2.27
C ASP A 290 25.92 -2.53 -2.50
N VAL A 291 26.30 -2.25 -3.76
CA VAL A 291 27.62 -1.68 -4.05
C VAL A 291 27.79 -0.31 -3.41
N LEU A 292 26.78 0.57 -3.51
CA LEU A 292 26.88 1.92 -2.94
C LEU A 292 26.85 1.94 -1.41
N ALA A 293 26.07 1.06 -0.77
CA ALA A 293 25.89 1.03 0.67
C ALA A 293 26.94 0.18 1.41
N VAL A 294 27.35 -0.95 0.83
CA VAL A 294 28.13 -2.00 1.51
C VAL A 294 29.54 -2.13 0.96
N SER A 295 29.68 -2.09 -0.37
CA SER A 295 30.96 -2.37 -1.06
C SER A 295 31.37 -1.25 -2.01
N PRO A 296 31.54 0.01 -1.54
CA PRO A 296 31.87 1.14 -2.40
C PRO A 296 33.21 0.97 -3.12
N GLU A 297 34.08 0.07 -2.65
CA GLU A 297 35.32 -0.33 -3.33
C GLU A 297 35.12 -1.02 -4.69
N ASP A 298 33.92 -1.53 -4.97
CA ASP A 298 33.56 -2.14 -6.26
C ASP A 298 33.21 -1.08 -7.32
N LEU A 299 33.13 0.21 -6.93
CA LEU A 299 33.05 1.31 -7.88
C LEU A 299 34.36 1.41 -8.66
N LEU A 300 34.26 1.68 -9.97
CA LEU A 300 35.43 1.96 -10.78
C LEU A 300 36.11 3.27 -10.37
N CYS A 301 35.30 4.23 -9.94
CA CYS A 301 35.73 5.49 -9.37
C CYS A 301 34.60 6.09 -8.52
N ASP A 302 35.00 6.90 -7.55
CA ASP A 302 34.17 7.40 -6.45
C ASP A 302 34.37 8.90 -6.16
N SER A 303 35.19 9.58 -6.97
CA SER A 303 35.45 11.03 -6.89
C SER A 303 35.72 11.61 -8.27
N GLU A 304 35.58 12.93 -8.42
CA GLU A 304 35.95 13.64 -9.65
C GLU A 304 37.40 13.36 -10.08
N GLU A 305 38.33 13.34 -9.12
CA GLU A 305 39.74 13.07 -9.40
C GLU A 305 39.95 11.64 -9.91
N SER A 306 39.38 10.64 -9.23
CA SER A 306 39.50 9.23 -9.65
C SER A 306 38.80 8.98 -11.00
N CYS A 307 37.63 9.57 -11.22
CA CYS A 307 36.86 9.43 -12.45
C CYS A 307 37.47 10.19 -13.65
N SER A 308 38.24 11.26 -13.43
CA SER A 308 38.89 12.02 -14.52
C SER A 308 39.86 11.20 -15.37
N SER A 309 40.39 10.12 -14.79
CA SER A 309 41.31 9.19 -15.46
C SER A 309 40.60 8.16 -16.35
N PHE A 310 39.29 8.02 -16.19
CA PHE A 310 38.50 7.02 -16.90
C PHE A 310 38.20 7.45 -18.33
N VAL A 311 38.69 6.68 -19.31
CA VAL A 311 38.45 6.94 -20.73
C VAL A 311 37.34 6.03 -21.24
N ARG A 312 36.09 6.49 -21.14
CA ARG A 312 34.89 5.69 -21.49
C ARG A 312 34.92 5.08 -22.89
N SER A 313 35.50 5.77 -23.88
CA SER A 313 35.56 5.27 -25.26
C SER A 313 36.34 3.95 -25.40
N GLN A 314 37.10 3.54 -24.38
CA GLN A 314 37.82 2.28 -24.32
C GLN A 314 37.00 1.12 -23.73
N HIS A 315 35.81 1.40 -23.18
CA HIS A 315 34.98 0.45 -22.43
C HIS A 315 33.52 0.44 -22.87
N LEU A 316 33.28 0.67 -24.16
CA LEU A 316 31.92 0.71 -24.74
C LEU A 316 31.24 -0.67 -24.74
N ASP A 317 31.91 -1.77 -24.41
CA ASP A 317 31.34 -3.12 -24.38
C ASP A 317 30.57 -3.48 -23.10
N ARG A 318 30.43 -2.53 -22.15
CA ARG A 318 29.87 -2.75 -20.81
C ARG A 318 28.69 -1.84 -20.50
N ASN A 319 27.87 -2.24 -19.52
CA ASN A 319 26.78 -1.41 -19.00
C ASN A 319 27.31 -0.55 -17.85
N TRP A 320 26.82 0.70 -17.78
CA TRP A 320 27.34 1.71 -16.88
C TRP A 320 26.23 2.39 -16.10
N ALA A 321 26.44 2.54 -14.81
CA ALA A 321 25.69 3.42 -13.92
C ALA A 321 26.62 4.57 -13.49
N ILE A 322 26.24 5.80 -13.80
CA ILE A 322 27.11 6.97 -13.73
C ILE A 322 26.40 8.07 -12.94
N TRP A 323 27.10 8.61 -11.94
CA TRP A 323 26.67 9.77 -11.18
C TRP A 323 27.53 10.97 -11.54
N MET A 324 26.88 12.11 -11.70
CA MET A 324 27.50 13.37 -12.03
C MET A 324 27.30 14.40 -10.91
N THR A 325 28.07 15.46 -10.95
CA THR A 325 27.86 16.65 -10.14
C THR A 325 27.99 17.89 -10.99
N ASN A 326 27.29 18.96 -10.61
CA ASN A 326 27.51 20.27 -11.19
C ASN A 326 28.71 20.93 -10.49
N THR A 327 29.70 21.38 -11.26
CA THR A 327 30.95 21.97 -10.73
C THR A 327 30.87 23.48 -10.51
N ASP A 328 29.78 24.12 -10.92
CA ASP A 328 29.56 25.57 -10.79
C ASP A 328 28.72 25.98 -9.56
N LEU A 329 28.19 25.02 -8.79
CA LEU A 329 27.25 25.25 -7.68
C LEU A 329 27.83 24.87 -6.31
#